data_AF-F0MBX4-F1
#
_entry.id   AF-F0MBX4-F1
#
_cell.length_a   1.000
_cell.length_b   1.000
_cell.length_c   1.000
_cell.angle_alpha   90.00
_cell.angle_beta   90.00
_cell.angle_gamma   90.00
#
_symmetry.space_group_name_H-M   'P 1'
#
loop_
_entity.id
_entity.type
_entity.pdbx_description
1 polymer ?
#
loop_
_entity_poly.entity_id
_entity_poly.type
_entity_poly.pdbx_seq_one_letter_code
_entity_poly.pdbx_strand_id
1 'polypeptide(L)'
;MGAVIHALSTALAPGAEAARRRAMLLHPSNYIPANPEPSPAIAAAADAEDHAARFEYLYRELVGQGLPKAEARTEVARIAAGEVWDGFAARLRRCRAEGRQMDANVLAVALTSMQGMTLPLVRRPGNVASACRAVATARRRLLHNGGLLHRLHRHVNPAFGEADATLRSLEAFLVHEEAKAA
;
A
#
# COMPACT_ATOMS: atom_id res chain seq x y z
N MET A 1 -73.64 -0.74 1.48
CA MET A 1 -72.59 -0.19 0.60
C MET A 1 -71.24 -0.68 1.11
N GLY A 2 -70.77 -1.84 0.65
CA GLY A 2 -69.44 -2.38 1.00
C GLY A 2 -68.68 -2.67 -0.29
N ALA A 3 -67.57 -1.97 -0.51
CA ALA A 3 -66.74 -2.12 -1.70
C ALA A 3 -65.89 -3.39 -1.58
N VAL A 4 -66.04 -4.32 -2.54
CA VAL A 4 -65.17 -5.48 -2.69
C VAL A 4 -63.96 -5.05 -3.52
N ILE A 5 -62.79 -4.99 -2.91
CA ILE A 5 -61.52 -4.77 -3.61
C ILE A 5 -61.08 -6.13 -4.18
N HIS A 6 -61.14 -6.29 -5.50
CA HIS A 6 -60.52 -7.42 -6.17
C HIS A 6 -58.99 -7.25 -6.12
N ALA A 7 -58.32 -8.12 -5.37
CA ALA A 7 -56.87 -8.23 -5.40
C ALA A 7 -56.42 -8.74 -6.78
N LEU A 8 -55.70 -7.89 -7.53
CA LEU A 8 -55.03 -8.28 -8.76
C LEU A 8 -53.87 -9.23 -8.43
N SER A 9 -54.05 -10.50 -8.74
CA SER A 9 -53.00 -11.52 -8.67
C SER A 9 -51.94 -11.24 -9.73
N THR A 10 -50.75 -10.82 -9.30
CA THR A 10 -49.55 -10.65 -10.13
C THR A 10 -48.74 -11.95 -10.19
N ALA A 11 -49.41 -13.07 -10.47
CA ALA A 11 -48.71 -14.31 -10.78
C ALA A 11 -48.10 -14.20 -12.20
N LEU A 12 -46.79 -13.98 -12.27
CA LEU A 12 -46.05 -13.99 -13.52
C LEU A 12 -46.03 -15.41 -14.09
N ALA A 13 -46.23 -15.54 -15.41
CA ALA A 13 -46.16 -16.82 -16.10
C ALA A 13 -44.80 -17.52 -15.82
N PRO A 14 -44.75 -18.86 -15.68
CA PRO A 14 -43.56 -19.58 -15.22
C PRO A 14 -42.30 -19.34 -16.08
N GLY A 15 -42.46 -19.05 -17.38
CA GLY A 15 -41.35 -18.66 -18.25
C GLY A 15 -40.75 -17.27 -17.93
N ALA A 16 -41.58 -16.32 -17.50
CA ALA A 16 -41.13 -14.98 -17.09
C ALA A 16 -40.37 -15.02 -15.76
N GLU A 17 -40.75 -15.93 -14.85
CA GLU A 17 -40.02 -16.11 -13.60
C GLU A 17 -38.67 -16.80 -13.81
N ALA A 18 -38.59 -17.78 -14.71
CA ALA A 18 -37.32 -18.38 -15.11
C ALA A 18 -36.37 -17.36 -15.77
N ALA A 19 -36.90 -16.48 -16.63
CA ALA A 19 -36.14 -15.40 -17.25
C ALA A 19 -35.65 -14.37 -16.22
N ARG A 20 -36.50 -14.00 -15.25
CA ARG A 20 -36.14 -13.11 -14.14
C ARG A 20 -35.04 -13.71 -13.26
N ARG A 21 -35.11 -15.00 -12.93
CA ARG A 21 -34.06 -15.69 -12.15
C ARG A 21 -32.74 -15.73 -12.93
N ARG A 22 -32.76 -16.00 -14.23
CA ARG A 22 -31.55 -15.91 -15.08
C ARG A 22 -30.97 -14.50 -15.15
N ALA A 23 -31.81 -13.49 -15.32
CA ALA A 23 -31.38 -12.09 -15.34
C ALA A 23 -30.79 -11.65 -13.98
N MET A 24 -31.34 -12.13 -12.87
CA MET A 24 -30.78 -11.90 -11.54
C MET A 24 -29.42 -12.57 -11.35
N LEU A 25 -29.23 -13.81 -11.83
CA LEU A 25 -27.94 -14.50 -11.75
C LEU A 25 -26.86 -13.86 -12.63
N LEU A 26 -27.25 -13.25 -13.75
CA LEU A 26 -26.36 -12.53 -14.66
C LEU A 26 -26.22 -11.03 -14.30
N HIS A 27 -26.79 -10.60 -13.17
CA HIS A 27 -26.66 -9.22 -12.73
C HIS A 27 -25.19 -8.94 -12.39
N PRO A 28 -24.61 -7.80 -12.82
CA PRO A 28 -23.20 -7.50 -12.62
C PRO A 28 -22.74 -7.49 -11.15
N SER A 29 -23.66 -7.37 -10.18
CA SER A 29 -23.36 -7.50 -8.75
C SER A 29 -23.16 -8.94 -8.25
N ASN A 30 -23.55 -9.94 -9.04
CA ASN A 30 -23.40 -11.37 -8.73
C ASN A 30 -22.19 -12.00 -9.45
N TYR A 31 -21.41 -11.20 -10.16
CA TYR A 31 -20.19 -11.65 -10.80
C TYR A 31 -19.12 -11.97 -9.75
N ILE A 32 -18.78 -13.26 -9.63
CA ILE A 32 -17.61 -13.73 -8.89
C ILE A 32 -16.56 -14.13 -9.95
N PRO A 33 -15.43 -13.42 -10.06
CA PRO A 33 -14.40 -13.77 -11.02
C PRO A 33 -13.84 -15.17 -10.75
N ALA A 34 -13.69 -15.97 -11.80
CA ALA A 34 -13.23 -17.37 -11.74
C ALA A 34 -11.81 -17.54 -11.15
N ASN A 35 -11.01 -16.47 -11.20
CA ASN A 35 -9.77 -16.33 -10.46
C ASN A 35 -9.90 -15.06 -9.61
N PRO A 36 -10.20 -15.14 -8.31
CA PRO A 36 -10.06 -13.99 -7.45
C PRO A 36 -8.58 -13.64 -7.46
N GLU A 37 -8.23 -12.46 -7.98
CA GLU A 37 -6.93 -11.90 -7.67
C GLU A 37 -6.75 -11.92 -6.15
N PRO A 38 -5.56 -12.27 -5.64
CA PRO A 38 -5.33 -12.30 -4.21
C PRO A 38 -5.85 -11.00 -3.62
N SER A 39 -6.64 -11.11 -2.55
CA SER A 39 -7.18 -9.94 -1.87
C SER A 39 -6.05 -8.91 -1.68
N PRO A 40 -6.31 -7.60 -1.84
CA PRO A 40 -5.28 -6.57 -1.64
C PRO A 40 -4.53 -6.72 -0.30
N ALA A 41 -5.20 -7.29 0.70
CA ALA A 41 -4.61 -7.62 2.00
C ALA A 41 -3.61 -8.80 1.97
N ILE A 42 -3.85 -9.82 1.12
CA ILE A 42 -2.96 -10.98 0.94
C ILE A 42 -1.73 -10.57 0.14
N ALA A 43 -1.89 -9.81 -0.94
CA ALA A 43 -0.77 -9.26 -1.71
C ALA A 43 0.12 -8.36 -0.83
N ALA A 44 -0.48 -7.45 -0.07
CA ALA A 44 0.26 -6.58 0.85
C ALA A 44 0.90 -7.31 2.04
N ALA A 45 0.46 -8.52 2.36
CA ALA A 45 1.08 -9.37 3.38
C ALA A 45 2.30 -10.11 2.82
N ALA A 46 2.18 -10.68 1.61
CA ALA A 46 3.30 -11.30 0.90
C ALA A 46 4.44 -10.30 0.65
N ASP A 47 4.12 -9.08 0.19
CA ASP A 47 5.10 -8.01 -0.02
C ASP A 47 5.82 -7.64 1.29
N ALA A 48 5.11 -7.69 2.43
CA ALA A 48 5.69 -7.39 3.74
C ALA A 48 6.65 -8.48 4.23
N GLU A 49 6.34 -9.75 3.98
CA GLU A 49 7.23 -10.87 4.29
C GLU A 49 8.50 -10.83 3.44
N ASP A 50 8.37 -10.54 2.14
CA ASP A 50 9.51 -10.39 1.23
C ASP A 50 10.42 -9.23 1.65
N HIS A 51 9.84 -8.09 2.01
CA HIS A 51 10.60 -6.96 2.55
C HIS A 51 11.31 -7.32 3.87
N ALA A 52 10.64 -8.01 4.79
CA ALA A 52 11.22 -8.41 6.07
C ALA A 52 12.40 -9.38 5.89
N ALA A 53 12.25 -10.40 5.05
CA ALA A 53 13.32 -11.35 4.74
C ALA A 53 14.54 -10.64 4.13
N ARG A 54 14.30 -9.70 3.21
CA ARG A 54 15.36 -8.91 2.58
C ARG A 54 16.08 -7.99 3.58
N PHE A 55 15.35 -7.31 4.46
CA PHE A 55 15.95 -6.45 5.48
C PHE A 55 16.79 -7.25 6.47
N GLU A 56 16.32 -8.42 6.87
CA GLU A 56 17.05 -9.33 7.75
C GLU A 56 18.32 -9.87 7.07
N TYR A 57 18.25 -10.22 5.78
CA TYR A 57 19.42 -10.62 5.00
C TYR A 57 20.47 -9.51 4.95
N LEU A 58 20.09 -8.30 4.53
CA LEU A 58 21.00 -7.14 4.47
C LEU A 58 21.60 -6.81 5.83
N TYR A 59 20.80 -6.88 6.89
CA TYR A 59 21.26 -6.68 8.26
C TYR A 59 22.36 -7.67 8.64
N ARG A 60 22.16 -8.96 8.37
CA ARG A 60 23.15 -10.01 8.66
C ARG A 60 24.43 -9.82 7.86
N GLU A 61 24.31 -9.42 6.60
CA GLU A 61 25.45 -9.13 5.74
C GLU A 61 26.29 -7.97 6.31
N LEU A 62 25.65 -6.85 6.66
CA LEU A 62 26.33 -5.68 7.23
C LEU A 62 26.99 -6.00 8.58
N VAL A 63 26.30 -6.75 9.45
CA VAL A 63 26.90 -7.21 10.72
C VAL A 63 28.07 -8.16 10.46
N GLY A 64 27.96 -9.06 9.48
CA GLY A 64 29.04 -9.96 9.06
C GLY A 64 30.27 -9.21 8.52
N GLN A 65 30.06 -8.04 7.91
CA GLN A 65 31.12 -7.12 7.48
C GLN A 65 31.70 -6.28 8.63
N GLY A 66 31.19 -6.42 9.86
CA GLY A 66 31.72 -5.78 11.05
C GLY A 66 31.00 -4.49 11.48
N LEU A 67 29.88 -4.11 10.86
CA LEU A 67 29.11 -2.96 11.35
C LEU A 67 28.49 -3.25 12.73
N PRO A 68 28.51 -2.28 13.66
CA PRO A 68 27.75 -2.36 14.89
C PRO A 68 26.27 -2.59 14.59
N LYS A 69 25.59 -3.45 15.36
CA LYS A 69 24.18 -3.83 15.12
C LYS A 69 23.24 -2.63 14.92
N ALA A 70 23.39 -1.59 15.74
CA ALA A 70 22.56 -0.39 15.64
C ALA A 70 22.81 0.37 14.32
N GLU A 71 24.09 0.48 13.91
CA GLU A 71 24.47 1.12 12.65
C GLU A 71 24.00 0.31 11.45
N ALA A 72 24.19 -1.01 11.48
CA ALA A 72 23.70 -1.93 10.44
C ALA A 72 22.19 -1.76 10.21
N ARG A 73 21.39 -1.58 11.27
CA ARG A 73 19.94 -1.35 11.13
C ARG A 73 19.59 -0.01 10.51
N THR A 74 20.23 1.06 10.98
CA THR A 74 20.02 2.38 10.36
C THR A 74 20.49 2.39 8.91
N GLU A 75 21.49 1.58 8.57
CA GLU A 75 22.02 1.41 7.23
C GLU A 75 21.06 0.62 6.33
N VAL A 76 20.47 -0.48 6.81
CA VAL A 76 19.36 -1.17 6.12
C VAL A 76 18.22 -0.19 5.84
N ALA A 77 17.85 0.65 6.82
CA ALA A 77 16.81 1.66 6.62
C ALA A 77 17.20 2.73 5.59
N ARG A 78 18.46 3.15 5.58
CA ARG A 78 18.99 4.08 4.58
C ARG A 78 18.94 3.49 3.17
N ILE A 79 19.40 2.25 3.01
CA ILE A 79 19.40 1.53 1.72
C ILE A 79 17.96 1.35 1.23
N ALA A 80 17.08 0.81 2.07
CA ALA A 80 15.68 0.58 1.71
C ALA A 80 14.95 1.88 1.33
N ALA A 81 15.15 2.96 2.11
CA ALA A 81 14.58 4.26 1.79
C ALA A 81 15.10 4.82 0.46
N GLY A 82 16.39 4.62 0.16
CA GLY A 82 17.01 5.01 -1.10
C GLY A 82 16.41 4.27 -2.30
N GLU A 83 16.28 2.95 -2.22
CA GLU A 83 15.70 2.14 -3.30
C GLU A 83 14.25 2.52 -3.62
N VAL A 84 13.42 2.74 -2.59
CA VAL A 84 12.04 3.20 -2.78
C VAL A 84 12.03 4.58 -3.44
N TRP A 85 12.87 5.50 -2.96
CA TRP A 85 12.99 6.82 -3.54
C TRP A 85 13.37 6.77 -5.02
N ASP A 86 14.41 6.00 -5.36
CA ASP A 86 14.92 5.90 -6.72
C ASP A 86 13.93 5.23 -7.67
N GLY A 87 13.24 4.17 -7.21
CA GLY A 87 12.17 3.52 -7.97
C GLY A 87 11.04 4.49 -8.30
N PHE A 88 10.60 5.28 -7.33
CA PHE A 88 9.55 6.29 -7.52
C PHE A 88 10.02 7.44 -8.42
N ALA A 89 11.25 7.91 -8.26
CA ALA A 89 11.82 8.95 -9.10
C ALA A 89 11.95 8.48 -10.56
N ALA A 90 12.33 7.22 -10.79
CA ALA A 90 12.37 6.63 -12.12
C ALA A 90 10.97 6.51 -12.75
N ARG A 91 9.97 6.02 -12.00
CA ARG A 91 8.58 5.98 -12.45
C ARG A 91 8.04 7.38 -12.76
N LEU A 92 8.36 8.38 -11.94
CA LEU A 92 7.96 9.77 -12.17
C LEU A 92 8.51 10.30 -13.49
N ARG A 93 9.80 10.11 -13.75
CA ARG A 93 10.44 10.51 -15.01
C ARG A 93 9.77 9.85 -16.21
N ARG A 94 9.45 8.56 -16.10
CA ARG A 94 8.75 7.80 -17.14
C ARG A 94 7.34 8.33 -17.41
N CYS A 95 6.52 8.53 -16.37
CA CYS A 95 5.18 9.08 -16.53
C CYS A 95 5.19 10.46 -17.18
N ARG A 96 6.17 11.30 -16.86
CA ARG A 96 6.35 12.62 -17.52
C ARG A 96 6.71 12.47 -18.99
N ALA A 97 7.63 11.57 -19.32
CA ALA A 97 8.02 11.31 -20.71
C ALA A 97 6.85 10.76 -21.56
N GLU A 98 5.97 9.98 -20.95
CA GLU A 98 4.79 9.40 -21.60
C GLU A 98 3.55 10.32 -21.58
N GLY A 99 3.66 11.55 -21.04
CA GLY A 99 2.54 12.49 -20.96
C GLY A 99 1.47 12.13 -19.92
N ARG A 100 1.71 11.16 -19.05
CA ARG A 100 0.79 10.72 -17.99
C ARG A 100 0.86 11.65 -16.77
N GLN A 101 0.36 12.87 -16.94
CA GLN A 101 0.50 13.94 -15.94
C GLN A 101 -0.13 13.61 -14.59
N MET A 102 -1.29 12.94 -14.57
CA MET A 102 -1.95 12.55 -13.31
C MET A 102 -1.10 11.56 -12.51
N ASP A 103 -0.58 10.51 -13.16
CA ASP A 103 0.31 9.54 -12.52
C ASP A 103 1.61 10.19 -12.03
N ALA A 104 2.16 11.12 -12.82
CA ALA A 104 3.33 11.89 -12.43
C ALA A 104 3.08 12.75 -11.18
N ASN A 105 1.93 13.42 -11.10
CA ASN A 105 1.57 14.23 -9.93
C ASN A 105 1.42 13.36 -8.68
N VAL A 106 0.76 12.20 -8.81
CA VAL A 106 0.65 11.23 -7.70
C VAL A 106 2.02 10.78 -7.22
N LEU A 107 2.91 10.37 -8.12
CA LEU A 107 4.27 9.95 -7.77
C LEU A 107 5.09 11.07 -7.11
N ALA A 108 4.92 12.32 -7.57
CA ALA A 108 5.58 13.48 -6.98
C ALA A 108 5.10 13.74 -5.53
N VAL A 109 3.80 13.58 -5.26
CA VAL A 109 3.26 13.68 -3.89
C VAL A 109 3.77 12.56 -3.00
N ALA A 110 3.85 11.33 -3.51
CA ALA A 110 4.40 10.20 -2.77
C ALA A 110 5.88 10.45 -2.39
N LEU A 111 6.71 10.89 -3.34
CA LEU A 111 8.10 11.28 -3.09
C LEU A 111 8.20 12.40 -2.04
N THR A 112 7.39 13.44 -2.16
CA THR A 112 7.41 14.56 -1.20
C THR A 112 7.08 14.10 0.22
N SER A 113 6.17 13.13 0.37
CA SER A 113 5.81 12.52 1.65
C SER A 113 7.00 11.82 2.31
N MET A 114 7.87 11.21 1.50
CA MET A 114 9.04 10.44 1.93
C MET A 114 10.31 11.28 2.10
N GLN A 115 10.35 12.51 1.57
CA GLN A 115 11.58 13.31 1.56
C GLN A 115 12.14 13.55 2.98
N GLY A 116 11.25 13.73 3.96
CA GLY A 116 11.62 14.03 5.34
C GLY A 116 12.38 12.91 6.07
N MET A 117 12.37 11.66 5.59
CA MET A 117 13.12 10.57 6.23
C MET A 117 14.58 10.45 5.76
N THR A 118 14.92 11.01 4.59
CA THR A 118 16.27 10.88 4.01
C THR A 118 17.36 11.50 4.89
N LEU A 119 17.16 12.72 5.37
CA LEU A 119 18.16 13.44 6.15
C LEU A 119 18.47 12.79 7.52
N PRO A 120 17.47 12.40 8.34
CA PRO A 120 17.74 11.68 9.58
C PRO A 120 18.48 10.36 9.38
N LEU A 121 18.14 9.59 8.34
CA LEU A 121 18.77 8.30 8.05
C LEU A 121 20.25 8.45 7.65
N VAL A 122 20.60 9.53 6.94
CA VAL A 122 22.00 9.80 6.53
C VAL A 122 22.83 10.38 7.67
N ARG A 123 22.27 11.31 8.45
CA ARG A 123 23.06 12.10 9.42
C ARG A 123 23.24 11.45 10.79
N ARG A 124 22.52 10.37 11.10
CA ARG A 124 22.50 9.77 12.44
C ARG A 124 22.63 8.24 12.38
N PRO A 125 23.75 7.72 11.85
CA PRO A 125 24.02 6.28 11.90
C PRO A 125 23.97 5.78 13.35
N GLY A 126 23.42 4.59 13.56
CA GLY A 126 23.27 3.97 14.87
C GLY A 126 22.11 4.50 15.72
N ASN A 127 21.46 5.61 15.35
CA ASN A 127 20.32 6.14 16.09
C ASN A 127 18.99 5.53 15.61
N VAL A 128 18.71 4.31 16.05
CA VAL A 128 17.50 3.54 15.69
C VAL A 128 16.21 4.29 16.04
N ALA A 129 16.13 4.92 17.21
CA ALA A 129 14.95 5.69 17.62
C ALA A 129 14.69 6.92 16.72
N SER A 130 15.75 7.57 16.21
CA SER A 130 15.62 8.66 15.24
C SER A 130 15.19 8.13 13.87
N ALA A 131 15.72 6.98 13.44
CA ALA A 131 15.33 6.32 12.20
C ALA A 131 13.86 5.89 12.23
N CYS A 132 13.43 5.22 13.31
CA CYS A 132 12.05 4.79 13.54
C CYS A 132 11.07 5.97 13.46
N ARG A 133 11.35 7.06 14.18
CA ARG A 133 10.53 8.29 14.13
C ARG A 133 10.46 8.91 12.74
N ALA A 134 11.57 8.91 12.00
CA ALA A 134 11.62 9.43 10.64
C ALA A 134 10.76 8.62 9.68
N VAL A 135 10.91 7.28 9.71
CA VAL A 135 10.12 6.34 8.89
C VAL A 135 8.63 6.43 9.23
N ALA A 136 8.27 6.37 10.51
CA ALA A 136 6.88 6.48 10.97
C ALA A 136 6.23 7.82 10.54
N THR A 137 7.00 8.92 10.58
CA THR A 137 6.52 10.22 10.14
C THR A 137 6.34 10.30 8.63
N ALA A 138 7.27 9.75 7.85
CA ALA A 138 7.14 9.65 6.40
C ALA A 138 5.91 8.81 6.02
N ARG A 139 5.70 7.67 6.67
CA ARG A 139 4.54 6.80 6.47
C ARG A 139 3.22 7.50 6.78
N ARG A 140 3.13 8.20 7.92
CA ARG A 140 1.93 9.01 8.25
C ARG A 140 1.63 10.07 7.20
N ARG A 141 2.66 10.79 6.71
CA ARG A 141 2.50 11.78 5.63
C ARG A 141 2.03 11.13 4.33
N LEU A 142 2.60 9.97 3.99
CA LEU A 142 2.23 9.22 2.80
C LEU A 142 0.76 8.81 2.84
N LEU A 143 0.30 8.22 3.95
CA LEU A 143 -1.09 7.82 4.13
C LEU A 143 -2.05 9.03 4.12
N HIS A 144 -1.67 10.12 4.78
CA HIS A 144 -2.48 11.35 4.79
C HIS A 144 -2.63 11.93 3.37
N ASN A 145 -1.53 12.07 2.64
CA ASN A 145 -1.52 12.61 1.29
C ASN A 145 -2.22 11.67 0.30
N GLY A 146 -2.03 10.36 0.44
CA GLY A 146 -2.75 9.35 -0.34
C GLY A 146 -4.26 9.41 -0.10
N GLY A 147 -4.69 9.56 1.15
CA GLY A 147 -6.10 9.72 1.49
C GLY A 147 -6.70 11.06 1.03
N LEU A 148 -5.92 12.13 0.96
CA LEU A 148 -6.34 13.39 0.33
C LEU A 148 -6.49 13.22 -1.19
N LEU A 149 -5.51 12.62 -1.85
CA LEU A 149 -5.56 12.38 -3.28
C LEU A 149 -6.71 11.46 -3.68
N HIS A 150 -6.97 10.40 -2.91
CA HIS A 150 -8.10 9.49 -3.17
C HIS A 150 -9.46 10.21 -3.09
N ARG A 151 -9.58 11.22 -2.21
CA ARG A 151 -10.79 12.04 -2.10
C ARG A 151 -10.93 13.05 -3.24
N LEU A 152 -9.82 13.63 -3.70
CA LEU A 152 -9.79 14.63 -4.77
C LEU A 152 -9.90 13.99 -6.17
N HIS A 153 -9.34 12.80 -6.32
CA HIS A 153 -9.31 12.03 -7.55
C HIS A 153 -9.60 10.58 -7.20
N ARG A 154 -10.68 10.00 -7.75
CA ARG A 154 -11.00 8.56 -7.62
C ARG A 154 -9.98 7.63 -8.32
N HIS A 155 -8.84 8.18 -8.72
CA HIS A 155 -7.73 7.48 -9.35
C HIS A 155 -6.98 6.66 -8.31
N VAL A 156 -7.10 5.35 -8.40
CA VAL A 156 -6.35 4.42 -7.56
C VAL A 156 -4.97 4.25 -8.18
N ASN A 157 -3.95 4.87 -7.58
CA ASN A 157 -2.57 4.66 -7.99
C ASN A 157 -1.88 3.70 -7.00
N PRO A 158 -1.33 2.56 -7.46
CA PRO A 158 -0.72 1.56 -6.59
C PRO A 158 0.51 2.08 -5.83
N ALA A 159 1.11 3.20 -6.28
CA ALA A 159 2.29 3.79 -5.66
C ALA A 159 2.13 4.10 -4.17
N PHE A 160 0.96 4.51 -3.70
CA PHE A 160 0.76 4.73 -2.26
C PHE A 160 0.71 3.43 -1.45
N GLY A 161 0.16 2.36 -2.03
CA GLY A 161 0.11 1.05 -1.39
C GLY A 161 1.48 0.41 -1.31
N GLU A 162 2.24 0.43 -2.42
CA GLU A 162 3.61 -0.08 -2.47
C GLU A 162 4.51 0.64 -1.46
N ALA A 163 4.50 1.98 -1.43
CA ALA A 163 5.32 2.73 -0.48
C ALA A 163 4.88 2.55 0.98
N ASP A 164 3.58 2.43 1.27
CA ASP A 164 3.13 2.12 2.64
C ASP A 164 3.59 0.72 3.06
N ALA A 165 3.50 -0.28 2.20
CA ALA A 165 3.96 -1.64 2.49
C ALA A 165 5.46 -1.66 2.85
N THR A 166 6.29 -0.96 2.06
CA THR A 166 7.74 -0.89 2.36
C THR A 166 8.01 -0.12 3.65
N LEU A 167 7.39 1.05 3.86
CA LEU A 167 7.62 1.86 5.07
C LEU A 167 7.10 1.16 6.33
N ARG A 168 5.99 0.45 6.26
CA ARG A 168 5.45 -0.38 7.35
C ARG A 168 6.41 -1.50 7.70
N SER A 169 6.94 -2.19 6.70
CA SER A 169 7.90 -3.28 6.91
C SER A 169 9.20 -2.76 7.51
N LEU A 170 9.64 -1.57 7.09
CA LEU A 170 10.83 -0.93 7.62
C LEU A 170 10.63 -0.43 9.06
N GLU A 171 9.46 0.12 9.38
CA GLU A 171 9.07 0.49 10.73
C GLU A 171 9.08 -0.74 11.66
N ALA A 172 8.46 -1.84 11.24
CA ALA A 172 8.45 -3.10 11.99
C ALA A 172 9.87 -3.65 12.24
N PHE A 173 10.72 -3.61 11.22
CA PHE A 173 12.12 -4.02 11.31
C PHE A 173 12.91 -3.19 12.34
N LEU A 174 12.69 -1.87 12.39
CA LEU A 174 13.38 -0.97 13.33
C LEU A 174 12.86 -1.12 14.77
N VAL A 175 11.56 -1.35 14.95
CA VAL A 175 10.92 -1.51 16.28
C VAL A 175 11.30 -2.82 16.98
N HIS A 176 11.59 -3.88 16.22
CA HIS A 176 11.89 -5.21 16.77
C HIS A 176 13.11 -5.25 17.73
N GLU A 177 13.92 -4.19 17.78
CA GLU A 177 15.01 -4.02 18.75
C GLU A 177 14.68 -3.20 19.97
N GLU A 178 13.83 -2.18 19.86
CA GLU A 178 13.44 -1.38 21.04
C GLU A 178 12.79 -2.30 22.09
N ALA A 179 12.12 -3.36 21.64
CA ALA A 179 11.54 -4.40 22.51
C ALA A 179 12.55 -5.45 23.04
N LYS A 180 13.75 -5.57 22.46
CA LYS A 180 14.81 -6.49 22.96
C LYS A 180 15.85 -5.80 23.83
N ALA A 181 15.95 -4.47 23.76
CA ALA A 181 16.87 -3.66 24.54
C ALA A 181 16.24 -3.04 25.81
N ALA A 182 14.93 -3.21 26.03
CA ALA A 182 14.19 -2.83 27.23
C ALA A 182 14.00 -4.04 28.16
#